data_AF-A0A5B9WFG1-F1
#
_entry.id   AF-A0A5B9WFG1-F1
#
_cell.length_a   1.000
_cell.length_b   1.000
_cell.length_c   1.000
_cell.angle_alpha   90.00
_cell.angle_beta   90.00
_cell.angle_gamma   90.00
#
_symmetry.space_group_name_H-M   'P 1'
#
loop_
_entity.id
_entity.type
_entity.pdbx_description
1 polymer ?
#
loop_
_entity_poly.entity_id
_entity_poly.type
_entity_poly.pdbx_seq_one_letter_code
_entity_poly.pdbx_strand_id
1 'polypeptide(L)' 'MAKAKRTEAKVKAPAAKEEVTRHARIELSDSDYELVKSVAKRDGLSLAAYIRMAVLQRARRDQAESGR' A
#
# COMPACT_ATOMS: atom_id res chain seq x y z
N MET A 1 24.17 -43.96 31.40
CA MET A 1 24.26 -42.81 30.46
C MET A 1 22.91 -42.61 29.79
N ALA A 2 22.07 -41.71 30.31
CA ALA A 2 20.72 -41.48 29.79
C ALA A 2 20.75 -40.32 28.78
N LYS A 3 20.45 -40.61 27.51
CA LYS A 3 20.38 -39.61 26.44
C LYS A 3 19.04 -38.88 26.51
N ALA A 4 19.06 -37.61 26.90
CA ALA A 4 17.89 -36.73 26.87
C ALA A 4 17.52 -36.41 25.41
N LYS A 5 16.31 -36.81 24.99
CA LYS A 5 15.70 -36.39 23.72
C LYS A 5 15.25 -34.93 23.87
N ARG A 6 15.90 -34.02 23.16
CA ARG A 6 15.45 -32.63 22.99
C ARG A 6 14.19 -32.65 22.13
N THR A 7 13.07 -32.31 22.75
CA THR A 7 11.79 -32.11 22.08
C THR A 7 11.86 -30.78 21.33
N GLU A 8 11.82 -30.83 20.00
CA GLU A 8 11.79 -29.64 19.15
C GLU A 8 10.47 -28.88 19.39
N ALA A 9 10.58 -27.71 20.02
CA ALA A 9 9.46 -26.80 20.17
C ALA A 9 9.10 -26.25 18.79
N LYS A 10 8.00 -26.75 18.21
CA LYS A 10 7.37 -26.15 17.02
C LYS A 10 7.06 -24.68 17.30
N VAL A 11 7.85 -23.79 16.72
CA VAL A 11 7.58 -22.36 16.67
C VAL A 11 6.27 -22.18 15.90
N LYS A 12 5.19 -21.82 16.59
CA LYS A 12 3.93 -21.42 15.97
C LYS A 12 4.18 -20.14 15.19
N ALA A 13 4.12 -20.21 13.87
CA ALA A 13 4.13 -19.04 13.00
C ALA A 13 2.97 -18.10 13.39
N PRO A 14 3.18 -16.78 13.47
CA PRO A 14 2.10 -15.84 13.70
C PRO A 14 1.09 -15.93 12.55
N ALA A 15 -0.20 -15.97 12.89
CA ALA A 15 -1.29 -16.00 11.92
C ALA A 15 -1.16 -14.81 10.95
N ALA A 16 -1.09 -15.11 9.65
CA ALA A 16 -1.12 -14.10 8.61
C ALA A 16 -2.42 -13.29 8.75
N LYS A 17 -2.29 -12.00 9.08
CA LYS A 17 -3.45 -11.11 9.10
C LYS A 17 -3.94 -10.98 7.67
N GLU A 18 -5.22 -11.24 7.43
CA GLU A 18 -5.84 -11.03 6.12
C GLU A 18 -5.73 -9.54 5.76
N GLU A 19 -4.96 -9.24 4.71
CA GLU A 19 -4.86 -7.90 4.16
C GLU A 19 -6.16 -7.62 3.36
N VAL A 20 -7.12 -6.96 4.00
CA VAL A 20 -8.36 -6.56 3.32
C VAL A 20 -8.04 -5.44 2.34
N THR A 21 -7.87 -5.80 1.07
CA THR A 21 -7.72 -4.83 -0.02
C THR A 21 -9.10 -4.38 -0.50
N ARG A 22 -9.38 -3.07 -0.43
CA ARG A 22 -10.58 -2.46 -1.00
C ARG A 22 -10.22 -1.70 -2.26
N HIS A 23 -10.97 -1.93 -3.34
CA HIS A 23 -10.76 -1.26 -4.62
C HIS A 23 -11.62 -0.01 -4.72
N ALA A 24 -11.05 1.06 -5.28
CA ALA A 24 -11.77 2.27 -5.68
C ALA A 24 -11.64 2.42 -7.20
N ARG A 25 -12.74 2.79 -7.86
CA ARG A 25 -12.77 3.14 -9.28
C ARG A 25 -12.74 4.66 -9.41
N ILE A 26 -11.90 5.15 -10.31
CA ILE A 26 -11.78 6.57 -10.63
C ILE A 26 -12.03 6.71 -12.12
N GLU A 27 -12.91 7.63 -12.48
CA GLU A 27 -13.19 7.99 -13.87
C GLU A 27 -12.50 9.32 -14.14
N LEU A 28 -11.72 9.37 -15.22
CA LEU A 28 -10.97 10.53 -15.67
C LEU A 28 -11.37 10.82 -17.11
N SER A 29 -11.33 12.09 -17.50
CA SER A 29 -11.34 12.44 -18.92
C SER A 29 -10.06 11.90 -19.58
N ASP A 30 -10.09 11.68 -20.89
CA ASP A 30 -8.89 11.25 -21.63
C ASP A 30 -7.71 12.21 -21.44
N SER A 31 -8.01 13.52 -21.37
CA SER A 31 -7.00 14.56 -21.17
C SER A 31 -6.34 14.44 -19.80
N ASP A 32 -7.12 14.23 -18.74
CA ASP A 32 -6.60 14.06 -17.38
C ASP A 32 -5.84 12.75 -17.24
N TYR A 33 -6.33 11.67 -17.88
CA TYR A 33 -5.66 10.38 -17.88
C TYR A 33 -4.26 10.48 -18.48
N GLU A 34 -4.13 11.08 -19.67
CA GLU A 34 -2.83 11.24 -20.33
C GLU A 34 -1.91 12.20 -19.55
N LEU A 35 -2.45 13.25 -18.94
CA LEU A 35 -1.68 14.11 -18.04
C LEU A 35 -1.10 13.29 -16.88
N VAL A 36 -1.92 12.57 -16.13
CA VAL A 36 -1.47 11.80 -14.95
C VAL A 36 -0.46 10.72 -15.37
N LYS A 37 -0.70 10.05 -16.49
CA LYS A 37 0.21 9.04 -17.07
C LYS A 37 1.56 9.64 -17.45
N SER A 38 1.58 10.82 -18.06
CA SER A 38 2.84 11.50 -18.43
C SER A 38 3.68 11.84 -17.19
N VAL A 39 3.04 12.32 -16.12
CA VAL A 39 3.72 12.66 -14.86
C VAL A 39 4.22 11.40 -14.16
N ALA A 40 3.38 10.36 -14.06
CA ALA A 40 3.79 9.08 -13.48
C ALA A 40 5.02 8.50 -14.18
N LYS A 41 5.07 8.56 -15.53
CA LYS A 41 6.21 8.11 -16.32
C LYS A 41 7.48 8.93 -16.02
N ARG A 42 7.36 10.25 -15.94
CA ARG A 42 8.48 11.16 -15.61
C ARG A 42 9.07 10.82 -14.25
N ASP A 43 8.23 10.45 -13.29
CA ASP A 43 8.63 10.15 -11.92
C ASP A 43 9.04 8.67 -11.74
N GLY A 44 9.06 7.87 -12.81
CA GLY A 44 9.47 6.46 -12.79
C GLY A 44 8.46 5.52 -12.11
N LEU A 45 7.20 5.95 -12.00
CA LEU A 45 6.13 5.23 -11.31
C LEU A 45 5.12 4.63 -12.29
N SER A 46 4.49 3.53 -11.88
CA SER A 46 3.26 3.09 -12.56
C SER A 46 2.13 4.07 -12.29
N LEU A 47 1.16 4.15 -13.21
CA LEU A 47 0.00 5.02 -13.06
C LEU A 47 -0.73 4.79 -11.72
N ALA A 48 -0.95 3.52 -11.36
CA ALA A 48 -1.61 3.16 -10.10
C ALA A 48 -0.78 3.55 -8.87
N ALA A 49 0.55 3.38 -8.91
CA ALA A 49 1.43 3.78 -7.82
C ALA A 49 1.42 5.30 -7.62
N TYR A 50 1.47 6.05 -8.73
CA TYR A 50 1.37 7.51 -8.70
C TYR A 50 0.04 7.99 -8.13
N ILE A 51 -1.09 7.46 -8.60
CA ILE A 51 -2.43 7.82 -8.10
C ILE A 51 -2.53 7.51 -6.60
N ARG A 52 -2.09 6.33 -6.16
CA ARG A 52 -2.11 5.95 -4.74
C ARG A 52 -1.28 6.92 -3.90
N MET A 53 -0.07 7.28 -4.35
CA MET A 53 0.78 8.24 -3.67
C MET A 53 0.10 9.61 -3.55
N ALA A 54 -0.40 10.15 -4.67
CA ALA A 54 -1.02 11.47 -4.72
C ALA A 54 -2.25 11.59 -3.81
N VAL A 55 -3.14 10.58 -3.82
CA VAL A 55 -4.33 10.54 -2.97
C VAL A 55 -3.94 10.52 -1.48
N LEU A 56 -2.97 9.69 -1.10
CA LEU A 56 -2.54 9.58 0.30
C LEU A 56 -1.81 10.85 0.78
N GLN A 57 -1.00 11.47 -0.07
CA GLN A 57 -0.34 12.74 0.25
C GLN A 57 -1.37 13.84 0.48
N ARG A 58 -2.40 13.93 -0.38
CA ARG A 58 -3.47 14.92 -0.22
C ARG A 58 -4.27 14.69 1.06
N ALA A 59 -4.69 13.45 1.34
CA ALA A 59 -5.44 13.11 2.56
C ALA A 59 -4.66 13.43 3.84
N ARG A 60 -3.34 13.17 3.86
CA ARG A 60 -2.48 13.53 5.00
C ARG A 60 -2.39 15.04 5.20
N ARG A 61 -2.30 15.79 4.10
CA ARG A 61 -2.29 17.25 4.15
C ARG A 61 -3.62 17.80 4.67
N ASP A 62 -4.73 17.31 4.15
CA ASP A 62 -6.07 17.72 4.58
C ASP A 62 -6.30 17.41 6.07
N GLN A 63 -5.83 16.26 6.58
CA GLN A 63 -5.88 15.94 8.01
C GLN A 63 -5.03 16.90 8.86
N ALA A 64 -3.84 17.27 8.38
CA ALA A 64 -2.97 18.21 9.08
C ALA A 64 -3.55 19.63 9.10
N GLU A 65 -4.29 20.02 8.05
CA GLU A 65 -4.96 21.33 7.96
C GLU A 65 -6.25 21.38 8.79
N SER A 66 -6.99 20.27 8.90
CA SER A 66 -8.23 20.16 9.68
C SER A 66 -8.03 20.11 11.21
N GLY A 67 -6.81 19.82 11.66
CA GLY A 67 -6.45 19.78 13.08
C GLY A 67 -6.13 21.15 13.73
N ARG A 68 -6.47 22.27 13.08
CA ARG A 68 -6.31 23.64 13.63
C ARG A 68 -7.65 24.30 13.90
#